data_AF-A0A356T7S6-F1
#
_entry.id   AF-A0A356T7S6-F1
#
_cell.length_a   1.000
_cell.length_b   1.000
_cell.length_c   1.000
_cell.angle_alpha   90.00
_cell.angle_beta   90.00
_cell.angle_gamma   90.00
#
_symmetry.space_group_name_H-M   'P 1'
#
loop_
_entity.id
_entity.type
_entity.pdbx_description
1 polymer ?
#
loop_
_entity_poly.entity_id
_entity_poly.type
_entity_poly.pdbx_seq_one_letter_code
_entity_poly.pdbx_strand_id
1 'polypeptide(L)'
;MAASGARFSVEMARPEERRVRLGGGTMLFDVRPIDGGRFSVSTPNAEVLVLGTVFTVHATDEGTTVHVYEGRVQVRGYGSAGGHDA
;
A
#
# COMPACT_ATOMS: atom_id res chain seq x y z
N MET A 1 -8.56 -1.86 -8.33
CA MET A 1 -10.00 -1.66 -8.08
C MET A 1 -10.18 -1.12 -6.67
N ALA A 2 -10.97 -0.06 -6.51
CA ALA A 2 -11.29 0.50 -5.20
C ALA A 2 -12.62 -0.07 -4.70
N ALA A 3 -12.68 -0.46 -3.43
CA ALA A 3 -13.95 -0.79 -2.79
C ALA A 3 -14.78 0.48 -2.57
N SER A 4 -16.09 0.31 -2.36
CA SER A 4 -16.97 1.43 -2.01
C SER A 4 -16.45 2.16 -0.77
N GLY A 5 -16.44 3.49 -0.82
CA GLY A 5 -15.97 4.36 0.28
C GLY A 5 -14.45 4.47 0.43
N ALA A 6 -13.65 3.82 -0.42
CA ALA A 6 -12.21 3.99 -0.39
C ALA A 6 -11.79 5.42 -0.76
N ARG A 7 -10.92 6.03 0.04
CA ARG A 7 -10.39 7.38 -0.17
C ARG A 7 -8.95 7.27 -0.64
N PHE A 8 -8.68 7.59 -1.90
CA PHE A 8 -7.33 7.47 -2.46
C PHE A 8 -7.01 8.57 -3.47
N SER A 9 -5.72 8.74 -3.74
CA SER A 9 -5.21 9.59 -4.80
C SER A 9 -4.01 8.92 -5.48
N VAL A 10 -3.82 9.22 -6.76
CA VAL A 10 -2.62 8.83 -7.50
C VAL A 10 -1.66 10.01 -7.46
N GLU A 11 -0.55 9.87 -6.76
CA GLU A 11 0.44 10.93 -6.61
C GLU A 11 1.47 10.95 -7.75
N MET A 12 1.77 9.78 -8.31
CA MET A 12 2.69 9.63 -9.45
C MET A 12 2.24 8.48 -10.34
N ALA A 13 2.30 8.67 -11.66
CA ALA A 13 1.90 7.69 -12.67
C ALA A 13 2.87 7.66 -13.85
N ARG A 14 4.16 7.41 -13.58
CA ARG A 14 5.17 7.19 -14.63
C ARG A 14 5.35 5.68 -14.89
N PRO A 15 5.88 5.27 -16.04
CA PRO A 15 6.09 3.85 -16.35
C PRO A 15 6.92 3.11 -15.29
N GLU A 16 8.01 3.72 -14.84
CA GLU A 16 8.97 3.20 -13.87
C GLU A 16 8.60 3.50 -12.40
N GLU A 17 7.68 4.43 -12.17
CA GLU A 17 7.32 4.85 -10.82
C GLU A 17 5.83 5.20 -10.69
N ARG A 18 5.15 4.44 -9.84
CA ARG A 18 3.73 4.63 -9.54
C ARG A 18 3.56 4.73 -8.03
N ARG A 19 2.89 5.79 -7.59
CA ARG A 19 2.65 6.06 -6.17
C ARG A 19 1.17 6.34 -5.95
N VAL A 20 0.56 5.60 -5.04
CA VAL A 20 -0.83 5.75 -4.64
C VAL A 20 -0.86 6.07 -3.15
N ARG A 21 -1.64 7.08 -2.75
CA ARG A 21 -2.00 7.29 -1.35
C ARG A 21 -3.39 6.74 -1.09
N LEU A 22 -3.51 5.82 -0.15
CA LEU A 22 -4.78 5.28 0.35
C LEU A 22 -5.02 5.82 1.77
N GLY A 23 -5.90 6.81 1.90
CA GLY A 23 -6.26 7.45 3.17
C GLY A 23 -7.33 6.70 3.97
N GLY A 24 -7.91 5.62 3.44
CA GLY A 24 -8.82 4.75 4.18
C GLY A 24 -9.67 3.87 3.25
N GLY A 25 -10.16 2.76 3.78
CA GLY A 25 -10.92 1.76 3.04
C GLY A 25 -10.03 0.72 2.37
N THR A 26 -10.55 0.04 1.34
CA THR A 26 -9.88 -1.10 0.71
C THR A 26 -9.62 -0.86 -0.77
N MET A 27 -8.44 -1.25 -1.25
CA MET A 27 -8.12 -1.31 -2.66
C MET A 27 -7.45 -2.65 -3.01
N LEU A 28 -7.87 -3.23 -4.13
CA LEU A 28 -7.19 -4.33 -4.82
C LEU A 28 -6.25 -3.76 -5.88
N PHE A 29 -5.02 -4.23 -5.88
CA PHE A 29 -4.00 -3.90 -6.86
C PHE A 29 -3.58 -5.17 -7.61
N ASP A 30 -3.56 -5.06 -8.93
CA ASP A 30 -2.96 -6.03 -9.84
C ASP A 30 -1.83 -5.31 -10.55
N VAL A 31 -0.61 -5.50 -10.05
CA VAL A 31 0.59 -4.79 -10.52
C VAL A 31 1.39 -5.74 -11.40
N ARG A 32 1.43 -5.44 -12.70
CA ARG A 32 2.34 -6.08 -13.65
C ARG A 32 3.80 -5.83 -13.23
N PRO A 33 4.71 -6.79 -13.46
CA PRO A 33 6.14 -6.60 -13.23
C PRO A 33 6.66 -5.29 -13.84
N ILE A 34 7.47 -4.55 -13.08
CA ILE A 34 8.06 -3.28 -13.51
C ILE A 34 9.58 -3.44 -13.58
N ASP A 35 10.13 -3.49 -14.79
CA ASP A 35 11.59 -3.58 -14.99
C ASP A 35 12.29 -2.32 -14.48
N GLY A 36 13.15 -2.48 -13.47
CA GLY A 36 13.91 -1.39 -12.87
C GLY A 36 13.07 -0.34 -12.11
N GLY A 37 11.76 -0.54 -12.00
CA GLY A 37 10.83 0.42 -11.40
C GLY A 37 10.19 -0.05 -10.10
N ARG A 38 9.28 0.75 -9.56
CA ARG A 38 8.55 0.42 -8.32
C ARG A 38 7.11 0.91 -8.33
N PHE A 39 6.27 0.17 -7.61
CA PHE A 39 4.93 0.60 -7.25
C PHE A 39 4.84 0.71 -5.73
N SER A 40 4.36 1.84 -5.22
CA SER A 40 4.12 2.02 -3.80
C SER A 40 2.70 2.48 -3.47
N VAL A 41 2.22 2.00 -2.32
CA VAL A 41 1.00 2.46 -1.67
C VAL A 41 1.37 3.02 -0.30
N SER A 42 1.09 4.28 -0.08
CA SER A 42 1.20 4.89 1.26
C SER A 42 -0.17 4.91 1.92
N THR A 43 -0.24 4.41 3.14
CA THR A 43 -1.39 4.55 4.04
C THR A 43 -1.02 5.51 5.19
N PRO A 44 -1.93 5.83 6.13
CA PRO A 44 -1.54 6.58 7.32
C PRO A 44 -0.49 5.87 8.18
N ASN A 45 -0.44 4.54 8.13
CA ASN A 45 0.30 3.71 9.08
C ASN A 45 1.50 2.96 8.47
N ALA A 46 1.57 2.84 7.13
CA ALA A 46 2.64 2.11 6.47
C ALA A 46 2.89 2.58 5.03
N GLU A 47 4.09 2.27 4.54
CA GLU A 47 4.41 2.23 3.12
C GLU A 47 4.48 0.77 2.65
N VAL A 48 3.77 0.47 1.56
CA VAL A 48 3.75 -0.83 0.90
C VAL A 48 4.47 -0.71 -0.44
N LEU A 49 5.52 -1.50 -0.66
CA LEU A 49 6.30 -1.49 -1.90
C LEU A 49 6.23 -2.85 -2.59
N VAL A 50 6.03 -2.83 -3.91
CA VAL A 50 5.94 -4.03 -4.75
C VAL A 50 6.61 -3.82 -6.11
N LEU A 51 7.01 -4.94 -6.74
CA LEU A 51 7.61 -4.97 -8.07
C LEU A 51 6.74 -5.68 -9.11
N GLY A 52 5.76 -6.49 -8.67
CA GLY A 52 4.88 -7.29 -9.53
C GLY A 52 4.08 -8.26 -8.67
N THR A 53 2.89 -7.83 -8.24
CA THR A 53 2.16 -8.47 -7.13
C THR A 53 0.66 -8.24 -7.29
N VAL A 54 -0.14 -9.25 -6.95
CA VAL A 54 -1.58 -9.13 -6.78
C VAL A 54 -1.89 -9.11 -5.29
N PHE A 55 -2.46 -8.01 -4.79
CA PHE A 55 -2.65 -7.80 -3.35
C PHE A 55 -3.78 -6.81 -3.06
N THR A 56 -4.38 -6.90 -1.87
CA THR A 56 -5.24 -5.84 -1.33
C THR A 56 -4.54 -5.10 -0.22
N VAL A 57 -4.83 -3.80 -0.12
CA VAL A 57 -4.50 -2.97 1.05
C VAL A 57 -5.80 -2.50 1.68
N HIS A 58 -5.96 -2.77 2.97
CA HIS A 58 -6.99 -2.18 3.81
C HIS A 58 -6.35 -1.20 4.79
N ALA A 59 -6.78 0.05 4.74
CA ALA A 59 -6.28 1.12 5.59
C ALA A 59 -7.38 1.61 6.54
N THR A 60 -7.06 1.65 7.81
CA THR A 60 -7.85 2.26 8.89
C THR A 60 -6.98 3.26 9.63
N ASP A 61 -7.58 3.99 10.58
CA ASP A 61 -6.81 4.88 11.45
C ASP A 61 -5.89 4.08 12.40
N GLU A 62 -6.27 2.86 12.77
CA GLU A 62 -5.51 1.98 13.69
C GLU A 62 -4.35 1.25 13.02
N GLY A 63 -4.43 0.99 11.71
CA GLY A 63 -3.40 0.19 11.06
C GLY A 63 -3.54 0.01 9.56
N THR A 64 -2.74 -0.92 9.05
CA THR A 64 -2.75 -1.32 7.64
C THR A 64 -2.64 -2.82 7.54
N THR A 65 -3.58 -3.43 6.82
CA THR A 65 -3.59 -4.86 6.57
C THR A 65 -3.37 -5.11 5.09
N VAL A 66 -2.41 -5.98 4.77
CA VAL A 66 -2.08 -6.35 3.39
C VAL A 66 -2.34 -7.83 3.20
N HIS A 67 -3.19 -8.18 2.23
CA HIS A 67 -3.38 -9.57 1.81
C HIS A 67 -2.68 -9.76 0.47
N VAL A 68 -1.78 -10.73 0.40
CA VAL A 68 -1.02 -11.04 -0.81
C VAL A 68 -1.59 -12.30 -1.43
N TYR A 69 -2.00 -12.22 -2.69
CA TYR A 69 -2.49 -13.37 -3.44
C TYR A 69 -1.38 -13.96 -4.32
N GLU A 70 -0.54 -13.12 -4.90
CA GLU A 70 0.59 -13.53 -5.74
C GLU A 70 1.75 -12.53 -5.62
N GLY A 71 2.99 -13.04 -5.64
CA GLY A 71 4.19 -12.22 -5.66
C GLY A 71 4.75 -11.91 -4.27
N ARG A 72 5.38 -10.75 -4.12
CA ARG A 72 6.02 -10.33 -2.87
C ARG A 72 5.67 -8.90 -2.54
N VAL A 73 5.54 -8.63 -1.25
CA VAL A 73 5.30 -7.29 -0.73
C VAL A 73 6.35 -6.99 0.33
N GLN A 74 6.88 -5.78 0.28
CA GLN A 74 7.58 -5.20 1.41
C GLN A 74 6.66 -4.20 2.10
N VAL A 75 6.41 -4.40 3.40
CA VAL A 75 5.64 -3.47 4.24
C VAL A 75 6.59 -2.79 5.21
N ARG A 76 6.54 -1.46 5.28
CA ARG A 76 7.29 -0.64 6.22
C ARG A 76 6.30 0.16 7.06
N GLY A 77 6.09 -0.25 8.31
CA GLY A 77 5.29 0.52 9.25
C GLY A 77 6.00 1.81 9.65
N TYR A 78 5.25 2.89 9.82
CA TYR A 78 5.74 4.09 10.48
C TYR A 78 5.64 3.80 11.98
N GLY A 79 6.73 3.31 12.59
CA GLY A 79 6.70 2.79 13.95
C GLY A 79 6.00 3.73 14.94
N SER A 80 5.20 3.16 15.84
CA SER A 80 4.64 3.90 16.97
C SER A 80 5.79 4.34 17.86
N ALA A 81 6.13 5.63 17.87
CA ALA A 81 6.97 6.17 18.91
C ALA A 81 6.18 6.15 20.24
N GLY A 82 6.33 5.09 21.03
CA GLY A 82 6.09 5.07 22.47
C GLY A 82 4.81 4.42 22.99
N GLY A 83 4.97 3.52 23.97
CA GLY A 83 4.00 3.36 25.06
C GLY A 83 3.47 1.95 25.36
N HIS A 84 4.32 0.98 25.73
CA HIS A 84 3.91 -0.08 26.65
C HIS A 84 5.11 -0.72 27.36
N ASP A 85 5.56 -0.08 28.44
CA ASP A 85 6.19 -0.78 29.56
C ASP A 85 5.74 -0.03 30.82
N ALA A 86 4.89 -0.69 31.61
CA ALA A 86 4.44 -0.30 32.94
C ALA A 86 4.87 -1.38 33.93
#